data_AF-A0A1I5I2Q4-F1
#
_entry.id   AF-A0A1I5I2Q4-F1
#
_cell.length_a   1.000
_cell.length_b   1.000
_cell.length_c   1.000
_cell.angle_alpha   90.00
_cell.angle_beta   90.00
_cell.angle_gamma   90.00
#
_symmetry.space_group_name_H-M   'P 1'
#
loop_
_entity.id
_entity.type
_entity.pdbx_description
1 polymer ?
#
loop_
_entity_poly.entity_id
_entity_poly.type
_entity_poly.pdbx_seq_one_letter_code
_entity_poly.pdbx_strand_id
1 'polypeptide(L)' 'MGVAVDPADAWHLGSFSARAANEPDAHVEAELFELTITGDPVPAAEIEEMIWLNPDLATGMVLAPLTADIVLPRYGRRP' A
#
# COMPACT_ATOMS: atom_id res chain seq x y z
N MET A 1 11.66 6.54 -3.17
CA MET A 1 10.43 7.35 -3.34
C MET A 1 10.84 8.81 -3.42
N GLY A 2 10.38 9.56 -4.42
CA GLY A 2 10.76 10.98 -4.61
C GLY A 2 10.14 11.97 -3.62
N VAL A 3 9.68 11.52 -2.45
CA VAL A 3 9.02 12.35 -1.44
C VAL A 3 9.70 12.19 -0.10
N ALA A 4 9.92 13.30 0.59
CA ALA A 4 10.40 13.31 1.97
C ALA A 4 9.21 13.10 2.92
N VAL A 5 9.34 12.15 3.84
CA VAL A 5 8.34 11.84 4.87
C VAL A 5 9.03 11.86 6.22
N ASP A 6 8.42 12.50 7.23
CA ASP A 6 8.85 12.36 8.61
C ASP A 6 8.23 11.07 9.17
N PRO A 7 9.03 10.10 9.65
CA PRO A 7 8.49 8.88 10.27
C PRO A 7 7.54 9.17 11.44
N ALA A 8 7.66 10.32 12.11
CA ALA A 8 6.76 10.72 13.19
C ALA A 8 5.33 11.02 12.71
N ASP A 9 5.15 11.33 11.42
CA ASP A 9 3.84 11.60 10.82
C ASP A 9 3.14 10.32 10.33
N ALA A 10 3.80 9.17 10.43
CA ALA A 10 3.25 7.87 10.05
C ALA A 10 2.40 7.26 11.17
N TRP A 11 1.11 7.14 10.92
CA TRP A 11 0.18 6.46 11.81
C TRP A 11 0.19 4.95 11.57
N HIS A 12 0.54 4.19 12.60
CA HIS A 12 0.55 2.73 12.51
C HIS A 12 -0.89 2.17 12.53
N LEU A 13 -1.25 1.41 11.48
CA LEU A 13 -2.56 0.78 11.31
C LEU A 13 -2.60 -0.67 11.83
N GLY A 14 -1.43 -1.30 12.02
CA GLY A 14 -1.31 -2.65 12.56
C GLY A 14 -0.42 -3.57 11.73
N SER A 15 -0.22 -4.77 12.26
CA SER A 15 0.50 -5.86 11.62
C SER A 15 -0.46 -6.82 10.92
N PHE A 16 -0.11 -7.23 9.70
CA PHE A 16 -0.96 -8.05 8.85
C PHE A 16 -0.15 -9.11 8.12
N SER A 17 -0.80 -10.23 7.85
CA SER A 17 -0.28 -11.33 7.04
C SER A 17 -1.20 -11.60 5.87
N ALA A 18 -0.63 -11.82 4.69
CA ALA A 18 -1.35 -12.20 3.47
C ALA A 18 -0.48 -13.10 2.60
N ARG A 19 -1.10 -13.83 1.66
CA ARG A 19 -0.35 -14.61 0.68
C ARG A 19 0.50 -13.69 -0.19
N ALA A 20 1.74 -14.10 -0.48
CA ALA A 20 2.58 -13.39 -1.42
C ALA A 20 1.99 -13.48 -2.84
N ALA A 21 2.02 -12.39 -3.59
CA ALA A 21 1.47 -12.33 -4.95
C ALA A 21 2.25 -13.23 -5.93
N ASN A 22 3.58 -13.26 -5.79
CA ASN A 22 4.47 -13.90 -6.76
C ASN A 22 5.11 -15.19 -6.23
N GLU A 23 4.82 -15.56 -4.98
CA GLU A 23 5.40 -16.73 -4.31
C GLU A 23 4.26 -17.56 -3.66
N PRO A 24 3.72 -18.57 -4.37
CA PRO A 24 2.51 -19.27 -3.97
C PRO A 24 2.54 -19.92 -2.58
N ASP A 25 3.74 -20.29 -2.11
CA ASP A 25 4.00 -20.98 -0.85
C ASP A 25 4.48 -20.03 0.27
N ALA A 26 4.49 -18.72 0.02
CA ALA A 26 4.95 -17.71 0.96
C ALA A 26 3.83 -16.78 1.43
N HIS A 27 4.04 -16.21 2.61
CA HIS A 27 3.24 -15.12 3.16
C HIS A 27 4.10 -13.87 3.30
N VAL A 28 3.47 -12.72 3.09
CA VAL A 28 4.02 -11.42 3.42
C VAL A 28 3.52 -11.05 4.81
N GLU A 29 4.46 -10.84 5.72
CA GLU A 29 4.22 -10.17 6.99
C GLU A 29 4.54 -8.68 6.82
N ALA A 30 3.59 -7.81 7.13
CA ALA A 30 3.71 -6.37 6.91
C ALA A 30 3.18 -5.53 8.08
N GLU A 31 3.94 -4.50 8.44
CA GLU A 31 3.47 -3.39 9.27
C GLU A 31 2.89 -2.31 8.34
N LEU A 32 1.62 -1.94 8.53
CA LEU A 32 0.94 -0.99 7.66
C LEU A 32 0.87 0.39 8.32
N PHE A 33 1.21 1.44 7.56
CA PHE A 33 1.19 2.82 8.01
C PHE A 33 0.35 3.70 7.08
N GLU A 34 -0.34 4.68 7.65
CA GLU A 34 -0.98 5.79 6.92
C GLU A 34 -0.22 7.08 7.21
N LEU A 35 0.05 7.86 6.17
CA LEU A 35 0.69 9.17 6.31
C LEU A 35 0.21 10.11 5.21
N THR A 36 0.26 11.41 5.51
CA THR A 36 0.05 12.45 4.50
C THR A 36 1.40 12.82 3.91
N ILE A 37 1.51 12.74 2.59
CA ILE A 37 2.71 13.13 1.87
C ILE A 37 2.51 14.51 1.22
N THR A 38 3.56 15.32 1.16
CA THR A 38 3.55 16.60 0.45
C THR A 38 4.35 16.48 -0.85
N GLY A 39 3.79 17.01 -1.94
CA GLY A 39 4.34 16.83 -3.28
C GLY A 39 3.90 15.54 -3.96
N ASP A 40 4.24 15.41 -5.25
CA ASP A 40 3.84 14.28 -6.07
C ASP A 40 4.87 13.15 -5.98
N PRO A 41 4.49 11.94 -5.53
CA PRO A 41 5.41 10.83 -5.53
C PRO A 41 5.73 10.39 -6.95
N VAL A 42 7.03 10.19 -7.18
CA VAL A 42 7.56 9.64 -8.42
C VAL A 42 8.25 8.31 -8.15
N PRO A 43 8.15 7.31 -9.06
CA PRO A 43 8.96 6.10 -9.01
C PRO A 43 10.44 6.44 -8.88
N ALA A 44 11.14 5.73 -7.99
CA ALA A 44 12.57 5.89 -7.77
C ALA A 44 13.14 4.63 -7.11
N ALA A 45 14.46 4.43 -7.23
CA ALA A 45 15.15 3.23 -6.78
C ALA A 45 14.57 1.96 -7.43
N GLU A 46 14.16 0.96 -6.64
CA GLU A 46 13.70 -0.36 -7.11
C GLU A 46 12.23 -0.38 -7.58
N ILE A 47 11.57 0.78 -7.67
CA ILE A 47 10.17 0.87 -8.12
C ILE A 47 10.12 1.08 -9.63
N GLU A 48 9.70 0.05 -10.37
CA GLU A 48 9.56 0.08 -11.83
C GLU A 48 8.38 0.95 -12.30
N GLU A 49 7.24 0.93 -11.59
CA GLU A 49 6.03 1.66 -11.94
C GLU A 49 5.25 2.11 -10.70
N MET A 50 4.52 3.23 -10.82
CA MET A 50 3.58 3.70 -9.82
C MET A 50 2.31 4.22 -10.50
N ILE A 51 1.16 3.81 -9.99
CA ILE A 51 -0.16 4.29 -10.41
C ILE A 51 -0.96 4.74 -9.20
N TRP A 52 -1.74 5.81 -9.37
CA TRP A 52 -2.78 6.17 -8.42
C TRP A 52 -4.07 5.44 -8.78
N LEU A 53 -4.56 4.61 -7.85
CA LEU A 53 -5.77 3.84 -8.04
C LEU A 53 -6.94 4.51 -7.35
N ASN A 54 -8.03 4.76 -8.08
CA ASN A 54 -9.33 5.00 -7.45
C ASN A 54 -9.89 3.64 -6.99
N PRO A 55 -10.23 3.45 -5.71
CA PRO A 55 -10.77 2.18 -5.20
C PRO A 55 -11.98 1.66 -5.98
N ASP A 56 -12.85 2.56 -6.48
CA ASP A 56 -14.01 2.17 -7.28
C ASP A 56 -13.61 1.54 -8.63
N LEU A 57 -12.46 1.98 -9.16
CA LEU A 57 -11.85 1.48 -10.40
C LEU A 57 -10.93 0.28 -10.18
N ALA A 58 -10.69 -0.11 -8.93
CA ALA A 58 -9.91 -1.32 -8.61
C ALA A 58 -10.60 -2.60 -9.09
N THR A 59 -11.92 -2.55 -9.28
CA THR A 59 -12.73 -3.66 -9.81
C THR A 59 -12.26 -4.03 -11.23
N GLY A 60 -11.40 -5.04 -11.34
CA GLY A 60 -10.84 -5.53 -12.61
C GLY A 60 -9.31 -5.50 -12.70
N MET A 61 -8.64 -4.95 -11.69
CA MET A 61 -7.18 -5.01 -11.58
C MET A 61 -6.74 -6.28 -10.83
N VAL A 62 -5.67 -6.91 -11.30
CA VAL A 62 -4.99 -7.96 -10.53
C VAL A 62 -4.08 -7.27 -9.51
N LEU A 63 -4.55 -7.24 -8.26
CA LEU A 63 -3.82 -6.67 -7.13
C LEU A 63 -3.20 -7.76 -6.28
N ALA A 64 -2.09 -7.45 -5.61
CA ALA A 64 -1.53 -8.34 -4.60
C ALA A 64 -2.55 -8.58 -3.47
N PRO A 65 -2.61 -9.79 -2.88
CA PRO A 65 -3.58 -10.12 -1.84
C PRO A 65 -3.56 -9.15 -0.65
N LEU A 66 -2.37 -8.73 -0.19
CA LEU A 66 -2.23 -7.72 0.87
C LEU A 66 -2.95 -6.41 0.50
N THR A 67 -2.82 -5.96 -0.75
CA THR A 67 -3.46 -4.73 -1.23
C THR A 67 -4.97 -4.88 -1.38
N ALA A 68 -5.42 -5.96 -2.04
CA ALA A 68 -6.83 -6.20 -2.35
C ALA A 68 -7.67 -6.47 -1.09
N ASP A 69 -7.17 -7.34 -0.21
CA ASP A 69 -7.98 -7.88 0.88
C ASP A 69 -7.82 -7.07 2.18
N ILE A 70 -6.70 -6.35 2.34
CA ILE A 70 -6.38 -5.65 3.58
C ILE A 70 -6.34 -4.12 3.39
N VAL A 71 -5.56 -3.61 2.42
CA VAL A 71 -5.38 -2.15 2.25
C VAL A 71 -6.64 -1.48 1.71
N LEU A 72 -7.18 -1.94 0.58
CA LEU A 72 -8.33 -1.29 -0.08
C LEU A 72 -9.59 -1.21 0.79
N PRO A 73 -10.04 -2.26 1.50
CA PRO A 73 -11.25 -2.19 2.31
C PRO A 73 -11.18 -1.20 3.49
N ARG A 74 -9.96 -0.77 3.86
CA ARG A 74 -9.68 0.23 4.91
C ARG A 74 -9.60 1.65 4.37
N TYR A 75 -9.42 1.83 3.06
CA TYR A 75 -9.37 3.16 2.45
C TYR A 75 -10.66 3.94 2.73
N GLY A 76 -10.52 5.23 3.08
CA GLY A 76 -11.65 6.11 3.39
C GLY A 76 -12.37 5.81 4.69
N ARG A 77 -12.00 4.74 5.41
CA ARG A 77 -12.48 4.42 6.75
C ARG A 77 -11.51 4.97 7.80
N ARG A 78 -11.31 6.29 7.79
CA ARG A 78 -10.83 6.94 9.01
C ARG A 78 -11.92 6.82 10.08
N PRO A 79 -11.58 6.64 11.37
CA PRO A 79 -12.52 6.97 12.43
C PRO A 79 -12.94 8.45 12.35
#